data_AF-A0A2Z2HQV0-F1
#
_entry.id   AF-A0A2Z2HQV0-F1
#
_cell.length_a   1.000
_cell.length_b   1.000
_cell.length_c   1.000
_cell.angle_alpha   90.00
_cell.angle_beta   90.00
_cell.angle_gamma   90.00
#
_symmetry.space_group_name_H-M   'P 1'
#
loop_
_entity.id
_entity.type
_entity.pdbx_description
1 polymer ?
#
loop_
_entity_poly.entity_id
_entity_poly.type
_entity_poly.pdbx_seq_one_letter_code
_entity_poly.pdbx_strand_id
1 'polypeptide(L)'
;MSDRDPTPAEALCFEAGIKFGTLYHQFAGTPVSPASADSLATAMEDAIENQPHCRSVTVDVRHDELEAAVADGAAEYVELTGRFLEVEIVVDENEGLEVVTRMEMDGGYPLMTVETVRETSAGDASDR
;
A
#
# COMPACT_ATOMS: atom_id res chain seq x y z
N MET A 1 -29.64 17.46 -16.54
CA MET A 1 -28.26 17.02 -16.81
C MET A 1 -28.19 15.55 -16.42
N SER A 2 -27.62 14.67 -17.25
CA SER A 2 -27.38 13.28 -16.84
C SER A 2 -26.25 13.34 -15.83
N ASP A 3 -26.59 13.14 -14.57
CA ASP A 3 -25.68 13.14 -13.42
C ASP A 3 -24.87 11.83 -13.42
N ARG A 4 -23.64 11.85 -13.95
CA ARG A 4 -22.79 10.64 -14.05
C ARG A 4 -21.28 10.88 -13.92
N ASP A 5 -20.85 12.04 -13.44
CA ASP A 5 -19.43 12.23 -13.10
C ASP A 5 -19.19 11.65 -11.69
N PRO A 6 -18.05 10.97 -11.44
CA PRO A 6 -17.75 10.42 -10.12
C PRO A 6 -17.62 11.55 -9.09
N THR A 7 -18.07 11.27 -7.87
CA THR A 7 -17.76 12.12 -6.72
C THR A 7 -16.26 12.10 -6.42
N PRO A 8 -15.71 13.13 -5.74
CA PRO A 8 -14.31 13.13 -5.31
C PRO A 8 -13.91 11.89 -4.50
N ALA A 9 -14.81 11.40 -3.63
CA ALA A 9 -14.57 10.19 -2.85
C ALA A 9 -14.48 8.92 -3.73
N GLU A 10 -15.34 8.79 -4.74
CA GLU A 10 -15.25 7.69 -5.71
C GLU A 10 -13.96 7.76 -6.51
N ALA A 11 -13.54 8.97 -6.92
CA ALA A 11 -12.27 9.18 -7.63
C ALA A 11 -11.05 8.82 -6.78
N LEU A 12 -10.99 9.24 -5.52
CA LEU A 12 -9.89 8.88 -4.61
C LEU A 12 -9.87 7.39 -4.28
N CYS A 13 -11.01 6.75 -4.05
CA CYS A 13 -11.06 5.30 -3.86
C CYS A 13 -10.57 4.54 -5.11
N PHE A 14 -10.89 5.06 -6.30
CA PHE A 14 -10.38 4.50 -7.55
C PHE A 14 -8.85 4.67 -7.68
N GLU A 15 -8.33 5.85 -7.32
CA GLU A 15 -6.88 6.12 -7.26
C GLU A 15 -6.14 5.21 -6.27
N ALA A 16 -6.72 4.94 -5.10
CA ALA A 16 -6.16 3.97 -4.16
C ALA A 16 -6.10 2.55 -4.76
N GLY A 17 -7.14 2.15 -5.50
CA GLY A 17 -7.17 0.89 -6.24
C GLY A 17 -6.07 0.79 -7.31
N ILE A 18 -5.82 1.87 -8.06
CA ILE A 18 -4.71 1.94 -9.03
C ILE A 18 -3.35 1.74 -8.33
N LYS A 19 -3.14 2.39 -7.19
CA LYS A 19 -1.88 2.32 -6.44
C LYS A 19 -1.62 0.91 -5.92
N PHE A 20 -2.62 0.26 -5.31
CA PHE A 20 -2.47 -1.14 -4.90
C PHE A 20 -2.25 -2.09 -6.07
N GLY A 21 -2.96 -1.90 -7.18
CA GLY A 21 -2.75 -2.69 -8.39
C GLY A 21 -1.31 -2.59 -8.89
N THR A 22 -0.76 -1.37 -8.88
CA THR A 22 0.62 -1.12 -9.31
C THR A 22 1.63 -1.66 -8.30
N LEU A 23 1.47 -1.36 -7.00
CA LEU A 23 2.33 -1.88 -5.93
C LEU A 23 2.41 -3.40 -5.96
N TYR A 24 1.26 -4.09 -6.05
CA TYR A 24 1.25 -5.54 -6.01
C TYR A 24 1.89 -6.13 -7.27
N HIS A 25 1.46 -5.72 -8.46
CA HIS A 25 1.91 -6.36 -9.70
C HIS A 25 3.29 -5.91 -10.19
N GLN A 26 3.79 -4.74 -9.77
CA GLN A 26 5.13 -4.27 -10.14
C GLN A 26 6.22 -4.98 -9.34
N PHE A 27 5.96 -5.33 -8.09
CA PHE A 27 6.97 -5.86 -7.16
C PHE A 27 6.82 -7.36 -6.86
N ALA A 28 5.64 -7.96 -7.07
CA ALA A 28 5.48 -9.41 -6.89
C ALA A 28 6.50 -10.20 -7.72
N GLY A 29 7.10 -11.22 -7.12
CA GLY A 29 8.15 -12.02 -7.73
C GLY A 29 9.58 -11.48 -7.55
N THR A 30 9.75 -10.28 -7.00
CA THR A 30 11.08 -9.73 -6.71
C THR A 30 11.82 -10.61 -5.70
N PRO A 31 13.06 -11.08 -5.98
CA PRO A 31 13.86 -11.78 -4.99
C PRO A 31 14.10 -10.90 -3.75
N VAL A 32 13.78 -11.42 -2.57
CA VAL A 32 13.91 -10.71 -1.29
C VAL A 32 14.42 -11.64 -0.19
N SER A 33 15.35 -11.13 0.61
CA SER A 33 15.85 -11.76 1.83
C SER A 33 15.69 -10.79 3.02
N PRO A 34 15.81 -11.25 4.28
CA PRO A 34 15.77 -10.37 5.45
C PRO A 34 16.75 -9.19 5.34
N ALA A 35 17.92 -9.41 4.73
CA ALA A 35 18.93 -8.37 4.55
C ALA A 35 18.55 -7.29 3.52
N SER A 36 17.71 -7.61 2.54
CA SER A 36 17.28 -6.67 1.49
C SER A 36 15.87 -6.11 1.69
N ALA A 37 15.09 -6.71 2.60
CA ALA A 37 13.67 -6.46 2.74
C ALA A 37 13.33 -4.98 3.00
N ASP A 38 14.01 -4.36 3.97
CA ASP A 38 13.75 -2.96 4.33
C ASP A 38 14.08 -2.01 3.17
N SER A 39 15.19 -2.24 2.47
CA SER A 39 15.55 -1.41 1.32
C SER A 39 14.57 -1.56 0.15
N LEU A 40 13.99 -2.75 -0.03
CA LEU A 40 12.96 -2.98 -1.03
C LEU A 40 11.65 -2.30 -0.63
N ALA A 41 11.25 -2.40 0.64
CA ALA A 41 10.08 -1.72 1.16
C ALA A 41 10.15 -0.20 0.95
N THR A 42 11.27 0.44 1.30
CA THR A 42 11.50 1.87 1.02
C THR A 42 11.41 2.19 -0.47
N ALA A 43 11.99 1.35 -1.34
CA ALA A 43 11.89 1.57 -2.77
C ALA A 43 10.45 1.42 -3.30
N MET A 44 9.64 0.57 -2.68
CA MET A 44 8.22 0.43 -2.98
C MET A 44 7.43 1.67 -2.55
N GLU A 45 7.68 2.18 -1.34
CA GLU A 45 7.09 3.43 -0.83
C GLU A 45 7.38 4.59 -1.78
N ASP A 46 8.66 4.87 -2.03
CA ASP A 46 9.12 5.95 -2.92
C ASP A 46 8.50 5.86 -4.33
N ALA A 47 8.40 4.64 -4.87
CA ALA A 47 7.86 4.43 -6.21
C ALA A 47 6.35 4.70 -6.30
N ILE A 48 5.60 4.35 -5.26
CA ILE A 48 4.13 4.51 -5.24
C ILE A 48 3.74 5.92 -4.82
N GLU A 49 4.48 6.55 -3.91
CA GLU A 49 4.29 7.96 -3.52
C GLU A 49 4.48 8.93 -4.71
N ASN A 50 5.27 8.55 -5.71
CA ASN A 50 5.43 9.33 -6.93
C ASN A 50 4.16 9.34 -7.84
N GLN A 51 3.11 8.58 -7.50
CA GLN A 51 1.84 8.59 -8.22
C GLN A 51 0.94 9.78 -7.80
N PRO A 52 0.06 10.28 -8.69
CA PRO A 52 -0.89 11.35 -8.36
C PRO A 52 -1.74 11.04 -7.13
N HIS A 53 -2.12 12.06 -6.35
CA HIS A 53 -3.00 11.92 -5.18
C HIS A 53 -2.47 11.01 -4.06
N CYS A 54 -1.19 10.64 -4.08
CA CYS A 54 -0.59 9.85 -3.01
C CYS A 54 -0.04 10.79 -1.93
N ARG A 55 -0.61 10.71 -0.73
CA ARG A 55 -0.12 11.48 0.42
C ARG A 55 1.06 10.77 1.08
N SER A 56 0.89 9.47 1.34
CA SER A 56 1.90 8.63 1.97
C SER A 56 1.65 7.16 1.67
N VAL A 57 2.73 6.39 1.64
CA VAL A 57 2.71 4.93 1.57
C VAL A 57 3.58 4.39 2.69
N THR A 58 3.09 3.36 3.37
CA THR A 58 3.89 2.61 4.35
C THR A 58 3.85 1.15 3.95
N VAL A 59 5.03 0.54 3.79
CA VAL A 59 5.21 -0.86 3.43
C VAL A 59 5.94 -1.55 4.58
N ASP A 60 5.19 -2.22 5.44
CA ASP A 60 5.72 -2.98 6.55
C ASP A 60 6.02 -4.42 6.13
N VAL A 61 7.27 -4.84 6.27
CA VAL A 61 7.66 -6.23 6.02
C VAL A 61 7.37 -7.08 7.25
N ARG A 62 6.64 -8.18 7.03
CA ARG A 62 6.41 -9.24 8.04
C ARG A 62 7.68 -10.10 8.19
N HIS A 63 8.69 -9.56 8.85
CA HIS A 63 10.04 -10.15 8.98
C HIS A 63 10.02 -11.60 9.49
N ASP A 64 9.25 -11.90 10.54
CA ASP A 64 9.14 -13.26 11.08
C ASP A 64 8.67 -14.28 10.01
N GLU A 65 7.73 -13.88 9.16
CA GLU A 65 7.20 -14.74 8.08
C GLU A 65 8.20 -14.90 6.95
N LEU A 66 8.93 -13.82 6.62
CA LEU A 66 9.97 -13.82 5.60
C LEU A 66 11.14 -14.72 6.04
N GLU A 67 11.62 -14.56 7.27
CA GLU A 67 12.70 -15.39 7.83
C GLU A 67 12.30 -16.87 7.86
N ALA A 68 11.09 -17.18 8.33
CA ALA A 68 10.58 -18.55 8.33
C ALA A 68 10.51 -19.14 6.92
N ALA A 69 10.07 -18.37 5.93
CA ALA A 69 9.98 -18.82 4.54
C ALA A 69 11.36 -19.06 3.90
N VAL A 70 12.34 -18.20 4.19
CA VAL A 70 13.73 -18.39 3.74
C VAL A 70 14.35 -19.61 4.39
N ALA A 71 14.12 -19.84 5.69
CA ALA A 71 14.67 -20.98 6.42
C ALA A 71 14.13 -22.35 5.96
N ASP A 72 12.88 -22.40 5.48
CA ASP A 72 12.28 -23.62 4.88
C ASP A 72 12.76 -23.85 3.43
N GLY A 73 13.29 -22.81 2.79
CA GLY A 73 13.77 -22.83 1.43
C GLY A 73 15.19 -23.40 1.27
N ALA A 74 15.55 -23.71 0.03
CA ALA A 74 16.92 -24.13 -0.33
C ALA A 74 17.85 -22.94 -0.66
N ALA A 75 17.30 -21.73 -0.75
CA ALA A 75 18.02 -20.50 -1.10
C ALA A 75 17.94 -19.48 0.04
N GLU A 76 18.88 -18.55 0.09
CA GLU A 76 18.93 -17.47 1.10
C GLU A 76 17.94 -16.32 0.83
N TYR A 77 16.94 -16.54 -0.03
CA TYR A 77 15.92 -15.59 -0.41
C TYR A 77 14.65 -16.31 -0.88
N VAL A 78 13.55 -15.57 -0.95
CA VAL A 78 12.28 -16.00 -1.55
C VAL A 78 11.81 -14.97 -2.56
N GLU A 79 10.78 -15.30 -3.34
CA GLU A 79 10.08 -14.32 -4.17
C GLU A 79 9.09 -13.53 -3.31
N LEU A 80 9.07 -12.20 -3.47
CA LEU A 80 8.15 -11.32 -2.76
C LEU A 80 6.71 -11.66 -3.15
N THR A 81 5.86 -11.87 -2.15
CA THR A 81 4.42 -12.05 -2.29
C THR A 81 3.70 -11.21 -1.23
N GLY A 82 2.40 -10.98 -1.41
CA GLY A 82 1.60 -10.25 -0.42
C GLY A 82 1.60 -10.85 0.99
N ARG A 83 1.99 -12.13 1.14
CA ARG A 83 2.14 -12.76 2.47
C ARG A 83 3.12 -12.03 3.38
N PHE A 84 4.15 -11.42 2.79
CA PHE A 84 5.25 -10.80 3.53
C PHE A 84 5.05 -9.31 3.78
N LEU A 85 3.94 -8.73 3.34
CA LEU A 85 3.72 -7.30 3.37
C LEU A 85 2.42 -6.95 4.11
N GLU A 86 2.49 -5.90 4.90
CA GLU A 86 1.35 -5.09 5.30
C GLU A 86 1.56 -3.71 4.68
N VAL A 87 0.54 -3.15 4.06
CA VAL A 87 0.68 -1.88 3.35
C VAL A 87 -0.45 -0.95 3.71
N GLU A 88 -0.11 0.29 4.06
CA GLU A 88 -1.05 1.39 4.16
C GLU A 88 -0.81 2.38 3.02
N ILE A 89 -1.89 2.82 2.37
CA ILE A 89 -1.83 3.89 1.38
C ILE A 89 -2.85 4.94 1.77
N VAL A 90 -2.38 6.18 1.92
CA VAL A 90 -3.21 7.36 2.15
C VAL A 90 -3.27 8.18 0.87
N VAL A 91 -4.47 8.42 0.36
CA VAL A 91 -4.71 9.27 -0.81
C VAL A 91 -5.57 10.47 -0.43
N ASP A 92 -5.29 11.62 -1.04
CA ASP A 92 -6.01 12.86 -0.79
C ASP A 92 -6.15 13.77 -2.02
N GLU A 93 -7.00 14.78 -1.90
CA GLU A 93 -7.12 15.90 -2.85
C GLU A 93 -6.41 17.17 -2.33
N ASN A 94 -5.23 17.05 -1.70
CA ASN A 94 -4.51 18.10 -0.97
C ASN A 94 -5.28 18.68 0.25
N GLU A 95 -6.49 19.21 0.07
CA GLU A 95 -7.34 19.76 1.13
C GLU A 95 -8.79 19.27 0.98
N GLY A 96 -9.39 18.80 2.08
CA GLY A 96 -10.83 18.58 2.17
C GLY A 96 -11.31 17.12 2.13
N LEU A 97 -10.48 16.18 1.66
CA LEU A 97 -10.85 14.76 1.61
C LEU A 97 -9.63 13.85 1.67
N GLU A 98 -9.70 12.81 2.49
CA GLU A 98 -8.69 11.77 2.65
C GLU A 98 -9.33 10.38 2.63
N VAL A 99 -8.66 9.43 1.98
CA VAL A 99 -9.01 8.01 2.01
C VAL A 99 -7.80 7.24 2.53
N VAL A 100 -8.01 6.49 3.63
CA VAL A 100 -7.02 5.59 4.20
C VAL A 100 -7.38 4.17 3.80
N THR A 101 -6.38 3.44 3.31
CA THR A 101 -6.56 2.09 2.79
C THR A 101 -5.45 1.17 3.26
N ARG A 102 -5.75 -0.12 3.38
CA ARG A 102 -4.83 -1.12 3.93
C ARG A 102 -4.83 -2.40 3.11
N MET A 103 -3.68 -3.06 3.01
CA MET A 103 -3.51 -4.43 2.57
C MET A 103 -2.90 -5.25 3.69
N GLU A 104 -3.57 -6.33 4.08
CA GLU A 104 -3.07 -7.27 5.09
C GLU A 104 -3.58 -8.69 4.80
N MET A 105 -2.96 -9.69 5.44
CA MET A 105 -3.39 -11.07 5.28
C MET A 105 -4.69 -11.32 6.06
N ASP A 106 -5.77 -11.61 5.35
CA ASP A 106 -7.05 -12.08 5.93
C ASP A 106 -7.46 -13.40 5.27
N GLY A 107 -7.78 -14.40 6.09
CA GLY A 107 -8.21 -15.71 5.60
C GLY A 107 -7.24 -16.41 4.63
N GLY A 108 -5.94 -16.09 4.67
CA GLY A 108 -4.94 -16.63 3.74
C GLY A 108 -4.83 -15.88 2.41
N TYR A 109 -5.41 -14.68 2.31
CA TYR A 109 -5.39 -13.82 1.14
C TYR A 109 -4.93 -12.39 1.51
N PRO A 110 -4.05 -11.74 0.72
CA PRO A 110 -3.68 -10.34 0.96
C PRO A 110 -4.85 -9.43 0.55
N LEU A 111 -5.73 -9.15 1.50
CA LEU A 111 -6.97 -8.39 1.27
C LEU A 111 -6.68 -6.89 1.28
N MET A 112 -7.08 -6.21 0.22
CA MET A 112 -7.02 -4.74 0.11
C MET A 112 -8.38 -4.14 0.50
N THR A 113 -8.39 -3.17 1.39
CA THR A 113 -9.61 -2.58 1.96
C THR A 113 -9.50 -1.07 2.04
N VAL A 114 -10.62 -0.37 1.80
CA VAL A 114 -10.77 1.03 2.18
C VAL A 114 -11.19 1.07 3.65
N GLU A 115 -10.33 1.59 4.52
CA GLU A 115 -10.59 1.65 5.95
C GLU A 115 -11.45 2.85 6.33
N THR A 116 -11.09 4.02 5.81
CA THR A 116 -11.82 5.26 6.08
C THR A 116 -11.88 6.16 4.86
N VAL A 117 -13.00 6.86 4.73
CA VAL A 117 -13.18 8.00 3.83
C VAL A 117 -13.66 9.15 4.70
N ARG A 118 -12.89 10.23 4.80
CA ARG A 118 -13.17 11.33 5.72
C ARG A 118 -12.85 12.70 5.14
N GLU A 119 -13.69 13.68 5.44
CA GLU A 119 -13.36 15.08 5.19
C GLU A 119 -12.22 15.52 6.11
N THR A 120 -11.26 16.26 5.58
CA THR A 120 -10.15 16.82 6.36
C THR A 120 -10.29 18.33 6.48
N SER A 121 -10.14 18.85 7.69
CA SER A 121 -10.04 20.30 7.91
C SER A 121 -8.58 20.72 7.75
N ALA A 122 -8.31 21.93 7.25
CA ALA A 122 -6.94 22.48 7.07
C ALA A 122 -6.08 22.54 8.36
N GLY A 123 -6.63 22.18 9.54
CA GLY A 123 -5.91 22.12 10.82
C GLY A 123 -5.38 20.73 11.23
N ASP A 124 -5.84 19.64 10.60
CA ASP A 124 -5.45 18.26 10.99
C ASP A 124 -4.15 17.77 10.32
N ALA A 125 -3.64 18.51 9.32
CA ALA A 125 -2.41 18.16 8.60
C ALA A 125 -1.11 18.58 9.33
N SER A 126 -1.22 19.34 10.43
CA SER A 126 -0.07 19.88 11.17
C SER A 126 0.36 19.06 12.38
N ASP A 127 -0.37 17.99 12.75
CA ASP A 127 -0.17 17.28 14.03
C ASP A 127 0.05 15.76 13.89
N ARG A 128 0.53 15.29 12.72
CA ARG A 128 0.97 13.90 12.52
C ARG A 128 2.22 13.83 11.65
#